data_AF-D1QPF1-F1
#
_entry.id   AF-D1QPF1-F1
#
_cell.length_a   1.000
_cell.length_b   1.000
_cell.length_c   1.000
_cell.angle_alpha   90.00
_cell.angle_beta   90.00
_cell.angle_gamma   90.00
#
_symmetry.space_group_name_H-M   'P 1'
#
loop_
_entity.id
_entity.type
_entity.pdbx_description
1 polymer ?
#
loop_
_entity_poly.entity_id
_entity_poly.type
_entity_poly.pdbx_seq_one_letter_code
_entity_poly.pdbx_strand_id
1 'polypeptide(L)'
;MLCTRWPIINATKIETIIGMKLAKHHNLWLTLCVLGLVVICFLSISAPIRFKKEQGIREQAVINRLAKIRAAELKYYRIHKVYTGDFSVLIKGGYLADSLQYIPYSDGKRFDLAATVQVSKSGRQLPLAECGATYDTYLNGLDENSIANLIEKANESGRYAGIRMGDIAAGDSRLSINK
;
A
#
# COMPACT_ATOMS: atom_id res chain seq x y z
N MET A 1 -34.62 73.29 -49.94
CA MET A 1 -35.28 71.98 -49.69
C MET A 1 -34.19 70.92 -49.60
N LEU A 2 -34.15 70.22 -48.46
CA LEU A 2 -33.73 68.81 -48.21
C LEU A 2 -32.64 68.21 -49.11
N CYS A 3 -31.62 67.50 -48.64
CA CYS A 3 -31.66 66.49 -47.61
C CYS A 3 -30.21 66.03 -47.37
N THR A 4 -29.72 66.03 -46.13
CA THR A 4 -28.40 65.48 -45.79
C THR A 4 -28.46 63.95 -45.71
N ARG A 5 -27.71 63.29 -46.60
CA ARG A 5 -27.53 61.83 -46.68
C ARG A 5 -26.60 61.35 -45.55
N TRP A 6 -27.15 60.76 -44.50
CA TRP A 6 -26.41 60.10 -43.41
C TRP A 6 -26.18 58.62 -43.74
N PRO A 7 -24.99 58.01 -43.50
CA PRO A 7 -24.76 56.59 -43.79
C PRO A 7 -25.39 55.64 -42.74
N ILE A 8 -26.16 54.66 -43.22
CA ILE A 8 -26.90 53.63 -42.45
C ILE A 8 -26.04 52.36 -42.19
N ILE A 9 -24.72 52.41 -42.42
CA ILE A 9 -23.90 51.20 -42.62
C ILE A 9 -23.29 50.63 -41.30
N ASN A 10 -23.30 51.38 -40.20
CA ASN A 10 -22.54 51.01 -39.00
C ASN A 10 -23.29 50.16 -37.95
N ALA A 11 -24.63 50.13 -37.96
CA ALA A 11 -25.40 49.48 -36.89
C ALA A 11 -25.41 47.94 -36.98
N THR A 12 -25.50 47.37 -38.19
CA THR A 12 -25.60 45.92 -38.42
C THR A 12 -24.32 45.14 -38.08
N LYS A 13 -23.15 45.80 -38.23
CA LYS A 13 -21.85 45.21 -37.90
C LYS A 13 -21.60 45.15 -36.39
N ILE A 14 -22.20 46.06 -35.61
CA ILE A 14 -22.01 46.13 -34.15
C ILE A 14 -22.86 45.07 -33.44
N GLU A 15 -24.12 44.88 -33.87
CA GLU A 15 -25.03 43.83 -33.36
C GLU A 15 -24.45 42.41 -33.50
N THR A 16 -23.87 42.08 -34.66
CA THR A 16 -23.26 40.77 -34.94
C THR A 16 -21.98 40.52 -34.12
N ILE A 17 -21.17 41.55 -33.90
CA ILE A 17 -19.95 41.48 -33.07
C ILE A 17 -20.30 41.31 -31.57
N ILE A 18 -21.38 41.93 -31.10
CA ILE A 18 -21.87 41.78 -29.72
C ILE A 18 -22.44 40.38 -29.49
N GLY A 19 -23.23 39.85 -30.43
CA GLY A 19 -23.75 38.47 -30.36
C GLY A 19 -22.65 37.40 -30.32
N MET A 20 -21.59 37.56 -31.13
CA MET A 20 -20.43 36.65 -31.12
C MET A 20 -19.59 36.76 -29.83
N LYS A 21 -19.47 37.95 -29.22
CA LYS A 21 -18.78 38.11 -27.93
C LYS A 21 -19.56 37.46 -26.80
N LEU A 22 -20.88 37.64 -26.75
CA LEU A 22 -21.75 37.08 -25.70
C LEU A 22 -21.78 35.54 -25.73
N ALA A 23 -21.84 34.93 -26.92
CA ALA A 23 -21.77 33.46 -27.08
C ALA A 23 -20.40 32.88 -26.70
N LYS A 24 -19.31 33.61 -26.97
CA LYS A 24 -17.94 33.21 -26.59
C LYS A 24 -17.73 33.21 -25.07
N HIS A 25 -18.36 34.12 -24.33
CA HIS A 25 -18.23 34.16 -22.87
C HIS A 25 -18.78 32.89 -22.20
N HIS A 26 -19.96 32.41 -22.60
CA HIS A 26 -20.54 31.17 -22.08
C HIS A 26 -19.67 29.95 -22.40
N ASN A 27 -19.17 29.86 -23.63
CA ASN A 27 -18.26 28.79 -24.04
C ASN A 27 -16.91 28.87 -23.29
N LEU A 28 -16.42 30.07 -22.99
CA LEU A 28 -15.21 30.27 -22.18
C LEU A 28 -15.41 29.77 -20.74
N TRP A 29 -16.55 30.07 -20.12
CA TRP A 29 -16.91 29.52 -18.80
C TRP A 29 -17.00 28.00 -18.82
N LEU A 30 -17.60 27.42 -19.87
CA LEU A 30 -17.65 25.97 -20.05
C LEU A 30 -16.25 25.36 -20.17
N THR A 31 -15.36 25.97 -20.97
CA THR A 31 -13.97 25.49 -21.07
C THR A 31 -13.23 25.57 -19.74
N LEU A 32 -13.43 26.64 -18.95
CA LEU A 32 -12.80 26.79 -17.64
C LEU A 32 -13.34 25.77 -16.63
N CYS A 33 -14.65 25.50 -16.63
CA CYS A 33 -15.26 24.45 -15.82
C CYS A 33 -14.71 23.07 -16.17
N VAL A 34 -14.60 22.74 -17.47
CA VAL A 34 -14.03 21.46 -17.92
C VAL A 34 -12.57 21.35 -17.48
N LEU A 35 -11.77 22.40 -17.63
CA LEU A 35 -10.36 22.41 -17.25
C LEU A 35 -10.18 22.29 -15.73
N GLY A 36 -11.03 22.98 -14.95
CA GLY A 36 -11.08 22.86 -13.49
C GLY A 36 -11.48 21.46 -13.02
N LEU A 37 -12.48 20.84 -13.66
CA LEU A 37 -12.87 19.46 -13.36
C LEU A 37 -11.73 18.47 -13.65
N VAL A 38 -11.02 18.62 -14.78
CA VAL A 38 -9.85 17.79 -15.10
C VAL A 38 -8.77 17.90 -14.02
N VAL A 39 -8.48 19.11 -13.53
CA VAL A 39 -7.52 19.33 -12.45
C VAL A 39 -7.97 18.67 -11.14
N ILE A 40 -9.23 18.83 -10.75
CA ILE A 40 -9.78 18.22 -9.52
C ILE A 40 -9.76 16.69 -9.61
N CYS A 41 -10.13 16.13 -10.76
CA CYS A 41 -10.04 14.68 -11.01
C CYS A 41 -8.61 14.17 -10.92
N PHE A 42 -7.63 14.91 -11.46
CA PHE A 42 -6.23 14.55 -11.38
C PHE A 42 -5.72 14.53 -9.92
N LEU A 43 -6.06 15.56 -9.14
CA LEU A 43 -5.71 15.63 -7.72
C LEU A 43 -6.33 14.50 -6.91
N SER A 44 -7.61 14.19 -7.14
CA SER A 44 -8.33 13.10 -6.48
C SER A 44 -7.71 11.73 -6.73
N ILE A 45 -7.24 11.47 -7.96
CA ILE A 45 -6.60 10.20 -8.32
C ILE A 45 -5.16 10.10 -7.79
N SER A 46 -4.45 11.23 -7.71
CA SER A 46 -3.02 11.23 -7.35
C SER A 46 -2.72 10.83 -5.90
N ALA A 47 -3.62 11.15 -4.95
CA ALA A 47 -3.45 10.83 -3.53
C ALA A 47 -3.40 9.32 -3.21
N PRO A 48 -4.40 8.48 -3.63
CA PRO A 48 -4.36 7.06 -3.33
C PRO A 48 -3.24 6.29 -4.06
N ILE A 49 -2.73 6.82 -5.18
CA ILE A 49 -1.66 6.17 -5.96
C ILE A 49 -0.32 6.20 -5.22
N ARG A 50 0.00 7.33 -4.57
CA ARG A 50 1.27 7.49 -3.84
C ARG A 50 1.38 6.50 -2.69
N PHE A 51 0.32 6.41 -1.87
CA PHE A 51 0.26 5.46 -0.77
C PHE A 51 0.44 4.02 -1.25
N LYS A 52 -0.30 3.60 -2.29
CA LYS A 52 -0.18 2.24 -2.85
C LYS A 52 1.23 1.95 -3.37
N LYS A 53 1.89 2.93 -3.98
CA LYS A 53 3.27 2.79 -4.47
C LYS A 53 4.25 2.62 -3.32
N GLU A 54 4.18 3.48 -2.31
CA GLU A 54 5.04 3.41 -1.12
C GLU A 54 4.80 2.13 -0.32
N GLN A 55 3.53 1.77 -0.11
CA GLN A 55 3.13 0.50 0.49
C GLN A 55 3.81 -0.67 -0.23
N GLY A 56 3.68 -0.77 -1.57
CA GLY A 56 4.28 -1.86 -2.34
C GLY A 56 5.81 -1.95 -2.19
N ILE A 57 6.50 -0.80 -2.15
CA ILE A 57 7.97 -0.76 -1.93
C ILE A 57 8.33 -1.27 -0.54
N ARG A 58 7.61 -0.82 0.50
CA ARG A 58 7.89 -1.22 1.88
C ARG A 58 7.55 -2.68 2.12
N GLU A 59 6.42 -3.15 1.60
CA GLU A 59 6.02 -4.56 1.63
C GLU A 59 7.07 -5.47 0.98
N GLN A 60 7.62 -5.09 -0.17
CA GLN A 60 8.70 -5.87 -0.81
C GLN A 60 9.95 -5.95 0.08
N ALA A 61 10.33 -4.85 0.75
CA ALA A 61 11.45 -4.87 1.68
C ALA A 61 11.20 -5.83 2.85
N VAL A 62 9.97 -5.84 3.40
CA VAL A 62 9.54 -6.74 4.48
C VAL A 62 9.53 -8.19 4.01
N ILE A 63 8.94 -8.49 2.84
CA ILE A 63 8.89 -9.83 2.24
C ILE A 63 10.31 -10.37 2.01
N ASN A 64 11.22 -9.53 1.50
CA ASN A 64 12.61 -9.92 1.30
C ASN A 64 13.33 -10.25 2.61
N ARG A 65 13.01 -9.56 3.72
CA ARG A 65 13.54 -9.88 5.06
C ARG A 65 12.95 -11.18 5.59
N LEU A 66 11.62 -11.35 5.51
CA LEU A 66 10.93 -12.58 5.89
C LEU A 66 11.44 -13.79 5.10
N ALA A 67 11.73 -13.64 3.80
CA ALA A 67 12.31 -14.71 2.99
C ALA A 67 13.71 -15.14 3.47
N LYS A 68 14.51 -14.21 3.98
CA LYS A 68 15.82 -14.53 4.60
C LYS A 68 15.64 -15.23 5.95
N ILE A 69 14.69 -14.78 6.77
CA ILE A 69 14.33 -15.45 8.02
C ILE A 69 13.83 -16.87 7.74
N ARG A 70 12.97 -17.06 6.73
CA ARG A 70 12.54 -18.38 6.24
C ARG A 70 13.72 -19.29 5.92
N ALA A 71 14.68 -18.77 5.15
CA ALA A 71 15.84 -19.54 4.76
C ALA A 71 16.70 -19.92 5.98
N ALA A 72 16.81 -19.06 6.99
CA ALA A 72 17.50 -19.35 8.23
C ALA A 72 16.78 -20.43 9.05
N GLU A 73 15.47 -20.31 9.23
CA GLU A 73 14.63 -21.32 9.89
C GLU A 73 14.71 -22.67 9.21
N LEU A 74 14.65 -22.72 7.88
CA LEU A 74 14.77 -23.97 7.13
C LEU A 74 16.16 -24.62 7.26
N LYS A 75 17.23 -23.82 7.38
CA LYS A 75 18.58 -24.34 7.67
C LYS A 75 18.66 -24.94 9.06
N TYR A 76 18.13 -24.24 10.07
CA TYR A 76 18.04 -24.72 11.45
C TYR A 76 17.22 -26.02 11.54
N TYR A 77 16.04 -26.02 10.91
CA TYR A 77 15.14 -27.17 10.84
C TYR A 77 15.78 -28.42 10.22
N ARG A 78 16.65 -28.26 9.22
CA ARG A 78 17.32 -29.40 8.56
C ARG A 78 18.09 -30.28 9.57
N ILE A 79 18.72 -29.63 10.54
CA ILE A 79 19.59 -30.24 11.55
C ILE A 79 18.77 -30.62 12.79
N HIS A 80 17.98 -29.70 13.32
CA HIS A 80 17.29 -29.88 14.60
C HIS A 80 15.89 -30.51 14.49
N LYS A 81 15.31 -30.57 13.28
CA LYS A 81 13.93 -31.04 13.02
C LYS A 81 12.83 -30.26 13.74
N VAL A 82 13.15 -29.09 14.28
CA VAL A 82 12.23 -28.13 14.91
C VAL A 82 12.59 -26.71 14.45
N TYR A 83 11.64 -25.79 14.53
CA TYR A 83 11.86 -24.36 14.31
C TYR A 83 12.22 -23.67 15.63
N THR A 84 12.75 -22.45 15.56
CA THR A 84 13.04 -21.63 16.75
C THR A 84 12.13 -20.42 16.82
N GLY A 85 11.70 -20.06 18.03
CA GLY A 85 10.96 -18.83 18.29
C GLY A 85 11.86 -17.64 18.65
N ASP A 86 13.19 -17.85 18.63
CA ASP A 86 14.15 -16.87 19.12
C ASP A 86 15.21 -16.55 18.05
N PHE A 87 15.28 -15.27 17.68
CA PHE A 87 16.29 -14.74 16.75
C PHE A 87 17.72 -14.96 17.23
N SER A 88 17.96 -14.90 18.54
CA SER A 88 19.28 -15.12 19.15
C SER A 88 19.83 -16.50 18.82
N VAL A 89 18.97 -17.53 18.73
CA VAL A 89 19.37 -18.89 18.35
C VAL A 89 19.80 -18.92 16.89
N LEU A 90 19.03 -18.26 16.01
CA LEU A 90 19.40 -18.16 14.59
C LEU A 90 20.69 -17.38 14.36
N ILE A 91 20.91 -16.31 15.14
CA ILE A 91 22.08 -15.43 15.01
C ILE A 91 23.33 -16.12 15.58
N LYS A 92 23.26 -16.68 16.79
CA LYS A 92 24.37 -17.42 17.41
C LYS A 92 24.73 -18.66 16.60
N GLY A 93 23.75 -19.30 15.98
CA GLY A 93 23.95 -20.44 15.07
C GLY A 93 24.50 -20.06 13.69
N GLY A 94 24.67 -18.77 13.38
CA GLY A 94 25.18 -18.32 12.08
C GLY A 94 24.19 -18.49 10.92
N TYR A 95 22.91 -18.74 11.20
CA TYR A 95 21.88 -18.93 10.19
C TYR A 95 21.31 -17.61 9.68
N LEU A 96 21.27 -16.59 10.55
CA LEU A 96 20.71 -15.26 10.27
C LEU A 96 21.68 -14.16 10.72
N ALA A 97 21.81 -13.10 9.93
CA ALA A 97 22.54 -11.90 10.35
C ALA A 97 21.72 -11.08 11.36
N ASP A 98 22.37 -10.51 12.37
CA ASP A 98 21.72 -9.74 13.45
C ASP A 98 20.82 -8.60 12.93
N SER A 99 21.25 -7.90 11.88
CA SER A 99 20.48 -6.80 11.28
C SER A 99 19.19 -7.24 10.56
N LEU A 100 18.97 -8.54 10.33
CA LEU A 100 17.78 -9.06 9.65
C LEU A 100 16.57 -9.21 10.57
N GLN A 101 16.75 -9.15 11.90
CA GLN A 101 15.65 -9.25 12.88
C GLN A 101 14.76 -8.00 12.93
N TYR A 102 15.23 -6.90 12.35
CA TYR A 102 14.55 -5.60 12.37
C TYR A 102 13.65 -5.41 11.14
N ILE A 103 12.45 -4.90 11.37
CA ILE A 103 11.50 -4.55 10.32
C ILE A 103 12.00 -3.27 9.63
N PRO A 104 12.04 -3.21 8.28
CA PRO A 104 12.35 -1.97 7.58
C PRO A 104 11.30 -0.88 7.85
N TYR A 105 11.73 0.38 7.99
CA TYR A 105 10.85 1.55 8.17
C TYR A 105 10.02 1.56 9.47
N SER A 106 10.49 0.88 10.52
CA SER A 106 9.74 0.69 11.77
C SER A 106 10.41 1.26 13.01
N ASP A 107 11.39 2.16 12.85
CA ASP A 107 12.18 2.75 13.96
C ASP A 107 12.85 1.71 14.87
N GLY A 108 13.30 0.60 14.29
CA GLY A 108 14.01 -0.44 15.03
C GLY A 108 13.11 -1.48 15.70
N LYS A 109 11.81 -1.51 15.39
CA LYS A 109 10.93 -2.63 15.80
C LYS A 109 11.40 -3.93 15.15
N ARG A 110 11.31 -5.02 15.91
CA ARG A 110 11.65 -6.38 15.46
C ARG A 110 10.44 -7.10 14.90
N PHE A 111 10.68 -8.08 14.05
CA PHE A 111 9.66 -9.02 13.64
C PHE A 111 9.15 -9.80 14.85
N ASP A 112 7.87 -10.14 14.85
CA ASP A 112 7.31 -11.10 15.80
C ASP A 112 7.64 -12.50 15.28
N LEU A 113 8.28 -13.36 16.08
CA LEU A 113 8.67 -14.71 15.70
C LEU A 113 8.22 -15.66 16.80
N ALA A 114 7.46 -16.67 16.42
CA ALA A 114 7.00 -17.72 17.31
C ALA A 114 7.19 -19.08 16.66
N ALA A 115 7.50 -20.09 17.46
CA ALA A 115 7.59 -21.47 17.04
C ALA A 115 6.92 -22.38 18.06
N THR A 116 6.28 -23.44 17.59
CA THR A 116 5.64 -24.45 18.42
C THR A 116 5.68 -25.81 17.75
N VAL A 117 5.37 -26.87 18.50
CA VAL A 117 5.19 -28.22 17.97
C VAL A 117 3.77 -28.65 18.29
N GLN A 118 2.94 -28.81 17.26
CA GLN A 118 1.58 -29.34 17.40
C GLN A 118 1.57 -30.84 17.09
N VAL A 119 0.80 -31.61 17.86
CA VAL A 119 0.60 -33.04 17.57
C VAL A 119 -0.60 -33.17 16.63
N SER A 120 -0.41 -33.75 15.45
CA SER A 120 -1.49 -34.00 14.51
C SER A 120 -2.45 -35.09 15.03
N LYS A 121 -3.64 -35.19 14.44
CA LYS A 121 -4.58 -36.29 14.69
C LYS A 121 -3.99 -37.70 14.49
N SER A 122 -2.91 -37.81 13.72
CA SER A 122 -2.18 -39.06 13.48
C SER A 122 -1.04 -39.32 14.46
N GLY A 123 -0.89 -38.52 15.51
CA GLY A 123 0.20 -38.62 16.49
C GLY A 123 1.55 -38.10 16.00
N ARG A 124 1.62 -37.54 14.79
CA ARG A 124 2.85 -36.98 14.24
C ARG A 124 3.11 -35.60 14.86
N GLN A 125 4.30 -35.38 15.39
CA GLN A 125 4.76 -34.07 15.80
C GLN A 125 4.97 -33.19 14.56
N LEU A 126 4.25 -32.06 14.50
CA LEU A 126 4.31 -31.07 13.43
C LEU A 126 4.93 -29.79 13.98
N PRO A 127 6.21 -29.54 13.72
CA PRO A 127 6.84 -28.27 14.05
C PRO A 127 6.27 -27.18 13.15
N LEU A 128 5.86 -26.08 13.77
CA LEU A 128 5.27 -24.91 13.14
C LEU A 128 6.02 -23.67 13.61
N ALA A 129 6.13 -22.70 12.72
CA ALA A 129 6.64 -21.39 13.05
C ALA A 129 5.87 -20.32 12.29
N GLU A 130 5.77 -19.17 12.91
CA GLU A 130 5.22 -17.98 12.30
C GLU A 130 6.12 -16.77 12.57
N CYS A 131 6.21 -15.88 11.59
CA CYS A 131 6.94 -14.65 11.73
C CYS A 131 6.23 -13.51 11.00
N GLY A 132 5.94 -12.40 11.67
CA GLY A 132 5.07 -11.36 11.13
C GLY A 132 5.54 -9.94 11.38
N ALA A 133 5.05 -9.04 10.53
CA ALA A 133 5.09 -7.59 10.71
C ALA A 133 3.73 -7.00 10.33
N THR A 134 3.20 -6.13 11.18
CA THR A 134 1.87 -5.52 11.02
C THR A 134 1.90 -4.28 10.13
N TYR A 135 0.78 -3.92 9.51
CA TYR A 135 0.69 -2.72 8.66
C TYR A 135 1.13 -1.45 9.38
N ASP A 136 0.73 -1.24 10.64
CA ASP A 136 1.11 -0.06 11.43
C ASP A 136 2.63 0.05 11.66
N THR A 137 3.35 -1.08 11.68
CA THR A 137 4.78 -1.06 11.98
C THR A 137 5.63 -0.70 10.77
N TYR A 138 5.45 -1.36 9.63
CA TYR A 138 6.29 -1.11 8.45
C TYR A 138 5.75 0.00 7.55
N LEU A 139 4.48 0.40 7.66
CA LEU A 139 3.93 1.58 6.99
C LEU A 139 3.99 2.86 7.83
N ASN A 140 4.70 2.82 8.97
CA ASN A 140 4.87 3.98 9.86
C ASN A 140 5.32 5.24 9.09
N GLY A 141 4.65 6.37 9.35
CA GLY A 141 4.91 7.65 8.70
C GLY A 141 4.28 7.82 7.32
N LEU A 142 3.45 6.86 6.86
CA LEU A 142 2.52 7.08 5.75
C LEU A 142 1.16 7.56 6.28
N ASP A 143 0.19 7.74 5.38
CA ASP A 143 -1.16 8.22 5.73
C ASP A 143 -1.87 7.25 6.71
N GLU A 144 -2.11 7.73 7.94
CA GLU A 144 -2.68 6.92 9.04
C GLU A 144 -4.08 6.42 8.72
N ASN A 145 -4.92 7.22 8.05
CA ASN A 145 -6.27 6.82 7.66
C ASN A 145 -6.23 5.64 6.68
N SER A 146 -5.34 5.69 5.69
CA SER A 146 -5.14 4.60 4.74
C SER A 146 -4.63 3.33 5.44
N ILE A 147 -3.75 3.46 6.44
CA ILE A 147 -3.26 2.32 7.23
C ILE A 147 -4.39 1.72 8.07
N ALA A 148 -5.18 2.54 8.76
CA ALA A 148 -6.32 2.09 9.56
C ALA A 148 -7.34 1.33 8.70
N ASN A 149 -7.67 1.85 7.51
CA ASN A 149 -8.54 1.18 6.55
C ASN A 149 -8.00 -0.19 6.10
N LEU A 150 -6.68 -0.34 5.95
CA LEU A 150 -6.07 -1.63 5.62
C LEU A 150 -6.18 -2.64 6.78
N ILE A 151 -5.91 -2.17 8.01
CA ILE A 151 -5.99 -2.99 9.22
C ILE A 151 -7.42 -3.46 9.43
N GLU A 152 -8.39 -2.56 9.34
CA GLU A 152 -9.82 -2.86 9.45
C GLU A 152 -10.24 -3.90 8.42
N LYS A 153 -9.93 -3.67 7.14
CA LYS A 153 -10.26 -4.61 6.06
C LYS A 153 -9.63 -5.99 6.25
N ALA A 154 -8.40 -6.06 6.78
CA ALA A 154 -7.75 -7.33 7.09
C ALA A 154 -8.47 -8.06 8.23
N ASN A 155 -8.78 -7.34 9.31
CA ASN A 155 -9.48 -7.88 10.47
C ASN A 155 -10.90 -8.35 10.12
N GLU A 156 -11.66 -7.57 9.34
CA GLU A 156 -12.98 -7.95 8.82
C GLU A 156 -12.92 -9.22 7.97
N SER A 157 -11.82 -9.39 7.22
CA SER A 157 -11.59 -10.60 6.42
C SER A 157 -11.06 -11.78 7.24
N GLY A 158 -10.87 -11.64 8.56
CA GLY A 158 -10.23 -12.63 9.41
C GLY A 158 -8.78 -12.93 9.04
N ARG A 159 -8.10 -12.00 8.36
CA ARG A 159 -6.70 -12.11 7.95
C ARG A 159 -5.80 -11.36 8.93
N TYR A 160 -4.53 -11.76 8.95
CA TYR A 160 -3.51 -11.02 9.68
C TYR A 160 -3.35 -9.60 9.12
N ALA A 161 -3.38 -8.59 9.98
CA ALA A 161 -3.26 -7.19 9.62
C ALA A 161 -1.81 -6.79 9.28
N GLY A 162 -1.22 -7.45 8.28
CA GLY A 162 0.13 -7.17 7.81
C GLY A 162 0.65 -8.29 6.92
N ILE A 163 1.97 -8.50 6.94
CA ILE A 163 2.60 -9.61 6.23
C ILE A 163 3.11 -10.60 7.27
N ARG A 164 2.73 -11.86 7.12
CA ARG A 164 3.26 -12.95 7.95
C ARG A 164 3.71 -14.14 7.12
N MET A 165 4.78 -14.76 7.60
CA MET A 165 5.30 -16.03 7.13
C MET A 165 4.81 -17.12 8.09
N GLY A 166 4.24 -18.19 7.54
CA GLY A 166 3.66 -19.25 8.36
C GLY A 166 2.39 -18.82 9.07
N ASP A 167 1.75 -19.78 9.72
CA ASP A 167 0.57 -19.59 10.54
C ASP A 167 0.43 -20.79 11.46
N ILE A 168 0.69 -20.59 12.75
CA ILE A 168 0.57 -21.66 13.74
C ILE A 168 -0.91 -22.05 13.92
N ALA A 169 -1.83 -21.09 13.84
CA ALA A 169 -3.25 -21.33 14.02
C ALA A 169 -3.86 -22.14 12.87
N ALA A 170 -3.45 -21.86 11.62
CA ALA A 170 -3.86 -22.65 10.46
C ALA A 170 -3.01 -23.92 10.23
N GLY A 171 -1.98 -24.17 11.04
CA GLY A 171 -1.11 -25.34 10.91
C GLY A 171 -0.23 -25.32 9.66
N ASP A 172 0.16 -24.13 9.18
CA ASP A 172 1.00 -23.98 7.99
C ASP A 172 2.46 -24.36 8.27
N SER A 173 2.79 -25.61 7.95
CA SER A 173 4.16 -26.15 8.04
C SER A 173 5.08 -25.73 6.89
N ARG A 174 4.56 -25.09 5.83
CA ARG A 174 5.36 -24.69 4.67
C ARG A 174 6.03 -23.32 4.86
N LEU A 175 5.70 -22.58 5.91
CA LEU A 175 6.12 -21.19 6.14
C LEU A 175 5.79 -20.32 4.92
N SER A 176 4.54 -20.38 4.44
CA SER A 176 4.09 -19.56 3.31
C SER A 176 4.02 -18.09 3.71
N ILE A 177 4.42 -17.19 2.82
CA ILE A 177 4.30 -15.74 3.05
C ILE A 177 2.92 -15.33 2.56
N ASN A 178 2.08 -14.83 3.47
CA ASN A 178 0.73 -14.37 3.21
C ASN A 178 0.65 -12.84 3.37
N LYS A 179 -0.11 -12.21 2.47
CA LYS A 179 -0.44 -10.78 2.44
C LYS A 179 -1.96 -10.60 2.54
#